data_AF-A0A9R0I1N4-F1
#
_entry.id   AF-A0A9R0I1N4-F1
#
_cell.length_a   1.000
_cell.length_b   1.000
_cell.length_c   1.000
_cell.angle_alpha   90.00
_cell.angle_beta   90.00
_cell.angle_gamma   90.00
#
_symmetry.space_group_name_H-M   'P 1'
#
loop_
_entity.id
_entity.type
_entity.pdbx_description
1 polymer ?
#
loop_
_entity_poly.entity_id
_entity_poly.type
_entity_poly.pdbx_seq_one_letter_code
_entity_poly.pdbx_strand_id
1 'polypeptide(L)'
;LFFLSASHSFSIPLPSSLNTGFVLFQGAGIPKKLAPTIGIAVDHRRRNRSLEGLQTNVQRLKTYKAKLVVFPRHARKFKAGDSTPEELANATQVQGEFLPIENVKVPMDIVSVTADMKAVNAYAKLRLERTNKRHQGIRLKRAAEAEKEEKK
;
A
#
# COMPACT_ATOMS: atom_id res chain seq x y z
N LEU A 1 23.24 18.80 -15.93
CA LEU A 1 21.83 18.36 -15.97
C LEU A 1 21.57 17.42 -14.80
N PHE A 2 20.56 17.75 -14.00
CA PHE A 2 20.22 17.22 -12.67
C PHE A 2 20.16 15.68 -12.60
N PHE A 3 21.06 15.05 -11.84
CA PHE A 3 20.89 13.69 -11.34
C PHE A 3 20.08 13.78 -10.04
N LEU A 4 18.76 13.69 -10.15
CA LEU A 4 17.89 13.57 -8.97
C LEU A 4 18.06 12.16 -8.38
N SER A 5 18.52 12.12 -7.14
CA SER A 5 18.71 10.94 -6.30
C SER A 5 17.50 9.99 -6.33
N ALA A 6 17.72 8.73 -6.69
CA ALA A 6 16.81 7.65 -6.33
C ALA A 6 17.36 6.90 -5.11
N SER A 7 17.48 7.63 -3.99
CA SER A 7 17.66 7.06 -2.66
C SER A 7 16.30 6.54 -2.17
N HIS A 8 15.75 5.52 -2.82
CA HIS A 8 14.73 4.69 -2.19
C HIS A 8 15.43 3.40 -1.82
N SER A 9 15.79 3.30 -0.55
CA SER A 9 16.37 2.12 0.07
C SER A 9 15.61 0.88 -0.41
N PHE A 10 16.32 -0.03 -1.07
CA PHE A 10 15.83 -1.34 -1.48
C PHE A 10 15.76 -2.22 -0.23
N SER A 11 14.93 -1.85 0.75
CA SER A 11 14.68 -2.67 1.93
C SER A 11 13.38 -3.44 1.73
N ILE A 12 13.35 -4.65 2.30
CA ILE A 12 12.13 -5.42 2.55
C ILE A 12 11.09 -4.44 3.12
N PRO A 13 9.81 -4.50 2.70
CA PRO A 13 8.77 -3.65 3.28
C PRO A 13 8.76 -3.88 4.80
N LEU A 14 9.22 -2.85 5.53
CA LEU A 14 9.21 -2.81 6.99
C LEU A 14 7.76 -2.85 7.50
N PRO A 15 7.52 -3.26 8.76
CA PRO A 15 6.18 -3.35 9.32
C PRO A 15 5.39 -2.08 9.05
N SER A 16 4.15 -2.24 8.59
CA SER A 16 3.24 -1.15 8.30
C SER A 16 2.95 -0.36 9.57
N SER A 17 3.71 0.70 9.81
CA SER A 17 3.49 1.60 10.92
C SER A 17 2.27 2.48 10.65
N LEU A 18 1.50 2.77 11.70
CA LEU A 18 0.30 3.59 11.63
C LEU A 18 0.56 5.08 11.42
N ASN A 19 1.80 5.47 11.10
CA ASN A 19 2.15 6.87 11.12
C ASN A 19 1.81 7.56 9.80
N THR A 20 0.99 8.60 9.97
CA THR A 20 0.52 9.59 8.98
C THR A 20 -0.56 9.06 8.04
N GLY A 21 -1.81 9.42 8.37
CA GLY A 21 -3.03 9.58 7.56
C GLY A 21 -3.22 8.73 6.29
N PHE A 22 -4.46 8.34 6.01
CA PHE A 22 -4.78 7.66 4.75
C PHE A 22 -4.61 8.61 3.55
N VAL A 23 -4.22 8.07 2.39
CA VAL A 23 -4.11 8.77 1.08
C VAL A 23 -5.47 8.95 0.42
N LEU A 24 -5.80 10.14 -0.09
CA LEU A 24 -7.04 10.44 -0.86
C LEU A 24 -7.67 9.23 -1.60
N PHE A 25 -8.81 8.74 -1.07
CA PHE A 25 -9.46 7.48 -1.46
C PHE A 25 -10.69 7.75 -2.30
N GLN A 26 -10.63 7.45 -3.60
CA GLN A 26 -11.84 7.44 -4.45
C GLN A 26 -12.61 6.11 -4.36
N GLY A 27 -11.93 4.99 -4.07
CA GLY A 27 -12.53 3.65 -4.07
C GLY A 27 -13.37 3.26 -2.84
N ALA A 28 -13.34 4.04 -1.76
CA ALA A 28 -14.08 3.75 -0.52
C ALA A 28 -15.46 4.43 -0.45
N GLY A 29 -15.79 5.33 -1.39
CA GLY A 29 -17.06 6.07 -1.38
C GLY A 29 -17.21 7.03 -0.18
N ILE A 30 -16.10 7.50 0.38
CA ILE A 30 -16.06 8.51 1.46
C ILE A 30 -15.52 9.80 0.86
N PRO A 31 -16.29 10.90 0.84
CA PRO A 31 -15.80 12.15 0.29
C PRO A 31 -14.77 12.78 1.24
N LYS A 32 -13.74 13.40 0.65
CA LYS A 32 -12.58 13.97 1.35
C LYS A 32 -12.93 14.95 2.49
N LYS A 33 -14.04 15.69 2.37
CA LYS A 33 -14.48 16.66 3.37
C LYS A 33 -15.19 16.01 4.56
N LEU A 34 -15.83 14.85 4.37
CA LEU A 34 -16.52 14.14 5.45
C LEU A 34 -15.59 13.23 6.24
N ALA A 35 -14.48 12.78 5.64
CA ALA A 35 -13.52 11.89 6.30
C ALA A 35 -13.00 12.43 7.66
N PRO A 36 -12.54 13.69 7.78
CA PRO A 36 -12.10 14.23 9.06
C PRO A 36 -13.20 14.31 10.12
N THR A 37 -14.45 14.56 9.71
CA THR A 37 -15.62 14.63 10.62
C THR A 37 -15.95 13.27 11.23
N ILE A 38 -15.68 12.21 10.49
CA ILE A 38 -15.91 10.83 10.89
C ILE A 38 -14.70 10.26 11.67
N GLY A 39 -13.63 11.04 11.88
CA GLY A 39 -12.43 10.59 12.60
C GLY A 39 -11.41 9.86 11.72
N ILE A 40 -11.50 10.00 10.40
CA ILE A 40 -10.51 9.44 9.46
C ILE A 40 -9.47 10.52 9.13
N ALA A 41 -8.22 10.28 9.51
CA ALA A 41 -7.11 11.16 9.16
C ALA A 41 -6.76 11.06 7.67
N VAL A 42 -6.74 12.21 6.97
CA VAL A 42 -6.43 12.30 5.53
C VAL A 42 -5.09 13.00 5.34
N ASP A 43 -4.13 12.34 4.69
CA ASP A 43 -2.88 12.97 4.23
C ASP A 43 -2.90 13.13 2.71
N HIS A 44 -2.83 14.37 2.24
CA HIS A 44 -2.88 14.74 0.83
C HIS A 44 -1.53 14.64 0.13
N ARG A 45 -0.43 14.60 0.88
CA ARG A 45 0.93 14.56 0.32
C ARG A 45 1.33 13.15 -0.09
N ARG A 46 0.76 12.15 0.59
CA ARG A 46 1.08 10.75 0.38
C ARG A 46 0.46 10.28 -0.94
N ARG A 47 1.22 9.50 -1.72
CA ARG A 47 0.79 8.88 -2.98
C ARG A 47 1.02 7.37 -2.91
N ASN A 48 0.08 6.58 -3.40
CA ASN A 48 0.23 5.13 -3.49
C ASN A 48 1.10 4.78 -4.71
N ARG A 49 2.12 3.95 -4.50
CA ARG A 49 2.98 3.42 -5.58
C ARG A 49 2.57 2.03 -6.05
N SER A 50 1.90 1.27 -5.19
CA SER A 50 1.42 -0.09 -5.46
C SER A 50 -0.11 -0.15 -5.41
N LEU A 51 -0.67 -1.05 -6.22
CA LEU A 51 -2.12 -1.33 -6.21
C LEU A 51 -2.54 -2.11 -4.96
N GLU A 52 -1.72 -3.04 -4.51
CA GLU A 52 -1.96 -3.83 -3.29
C GLU A 52 -2.21 -2.93 -2.07
N GLY A 53 -1.32 -1.97 -1.82
CA GLY A 53 -1.46 -1.04 -0.71
C GLY A 53 -2.72 -0.17 -0.81
N LEU A 54 -3.14 0.18 -2.02
CA LEU A 54 -4.41 0.90 -2.23
C LEU A 54 -5.61 0.01 -1.89
N GLN A 55 -5.61 -1.25 -2.34
CA GLN A 55 -6.70 -2.19 -2.10
C GLN A 55 -6.87 -2.50 -0.61
N THR A 56 -5.77 -2.80 0.11
CA THR A 56 -5.79 -3.03 1.56
C THR A 56 -6.36 -1.81 2.31
N ASN A 57 -5.97 -0.60 1.92
CA ASN A 57 -6.49 0.62 2.54
C ASN A 57 -7.99 0.84 2.24
N VAL A 58 -8.44 0.57 1.00
CA VAL A 58 -9.85 0.66 0.64
C VAL A 58 -10.68 -0.36 1.43
N GLN A 59 -10.20 -1.60 1.55
CA GLN A 59 -10.84 -2.62 2.38
C GLN A 59 -10.92 -2.18 3.85
N ARG A 60 -9.81 -1.66 4.41
CA ARG A 60 -9.78 -1.14 5.78
C ARG A 60 -10.81 -0.02 5.99
N LEU A 61 -10.91 0.94 5.07
CA LEU A 61 -11.90 2.02 5.17
C LEU A 61 -13.35 1.52 5.05
N LYS A 62 -13.60 0.50 4.22
CA LYS A 62 -14.92 -0.15 4.15
C LYS A 62 -15.26 -0.85 5.47
N THR A 63 -14.31 -1.58 6.06
CA THR A 63 -14.52 -2.20 7.38
C THR A 63 -14.71 -1.17 8.49
N TYR A 64 -14.00 -0.04 8.45
CA TYR A 64 -14.19 1.08 9.37
C TYR A 64 -15.61 1.64 9.25
N LYS A 65 -16.07 1.93 8.02
CA LYS A 65 -17.40 2.46 7.76
C LYS A 65 -18.52 1.51 8.21
N ALA A 66 -18.34 0.20 8.05
CA ALA A 66 -19.32 -0.79 8.50
C ALA A 66 -19.40 -0.92 10.03
N LYS A 67 -18.31 -0.64 10.75
CA LYS A 67 -18.26 -0.66 12.23
C LYS A 67 -18.58 0.69 12.87
N LEU A 68 -18.66 1.75 12.08
CA LEU A 68 -18.88 3.10 12.58
C LEU A 68 -20.35 3.30 12.91
N VAL A 69 -20.64 3.67 14.15
CA VAL A 69 -21.95 4.14 14.59
C VAL A 69 -21.94 5.68 14.58
N VAL A 70 -22.80 6.29 13.77
CA VAL A 70 -22.89 7.75 13.63
C VAL A 70 -24.11 8.25 14.39
N PHE A 71 -23.86 9.06 15.41
CA PHE A 71 -24.91 9.69 16.19
C PHE A 71 -25.53 10.87 15.42
N PRO A 72 -26.87 11.01 15.42
CA PRO A 72 -27.53 12.16 14.84
C PRO A 72 -27.12 13.42 15.61
N ARG A 73 -26.76 14.49 14.86
CA ARG A 73 -26.39 15.77 15.49
C ARG A 73 -27.51 16.34 16.36
N HIS A 74 -28.77 16.06 16.03
CA HIS A 74 -29.94 16.38 16.82
C HIS A 74 -30.81 15.13 16.99
N ALA A 75 -31.08 14.73 18.22
CA ALA A 75 -31.80 13.49 18.54
C ALA A 75 -33.21 13.35 17.91
N ARG A 76 -33.82 14.47 17.50
CA ARG A 76 -35.16 14.50 16.88
C ARG A 76 -35.14 14.54 15.35
N LYS A 77 -33.98 14.75 14.72
CA LYS A 77 -33.85 14.91 13.26
C LYS A 77 -32.77 13.96 12.74
N PHE A 78 -33.20 12.79 12.30
CA PHE A 78 -32.36 11.80 11.64
C PHE A 78 -32.14 12.21 10.18
N LYS A 79 -30.89 12.17 9.74
CA LYS A 79 -30.45 12.43 8.36
C LYS A 79 -29.91 11.16 7.72
N ALA A 80 -29.78 11.19 6.39
CA ALA A 80 -29.14 10.11 5.66
C ALA A 80 -27.68 9.94 6.12
N GLY A 81 -27.38 8.79 6.72
CA GLY A 81 -26.07 8.44 7.27
C GLY A 81 -26.00 8.35 8.79
N ASP A 82 -27.09 8.66 9.51
CA ASP A 82 -27.20 8.39 10.95
C ASP A 82 -27.53 6.91 11.21
N SER A 83 -27.06 6.38 12.34
CA SER A 83 -27.31 5.00 12.75
C SER A 83 -28.73 4.79 13.26
N THR A 84 -29.19 3.55 13.22
CA THR A 84 -30.53 3.17 13.71
C THR A 84 -30.61 3.33 15.23
N PRO A 85 -31.81 3.61 15.80
CA PRO A 85 -31.96 3.76 17.25
C PRO A 85 -31.51 2.52 18.04
N GLU A 86 -31.59 1.32 17.46
CA GLU A 86 -31.13 0.07 18.06
C GLU A 86 -29.59 0.00 18.17
N GLU A 87 -28.87 0.44 17.14
CA GLU A 87 -27.40 0.52 17.16
C GLU A 87 -26.91 1.60 18.13
N LEU A 88 -27.66 2.70 18.27
CA LEU A 88 -27.34 3.79 19.20
C LEU A 88 -27.44 3.35 20.67
N ALA A 89 -28.43 2.52 21.01
CA ALA A 89 -28.61 2.02 22.38
C ALA A 89 -27.51 1.03 22.78
N ASN A 90 -27.02 0.24 21.83
CA ASN A 90 -25.96 -0.75 22.04
C ASN A 90 -24.54 -0.17 21.88
N ALA A 91 -24.41 1.13 21.57
CA ALA A 91 -23.13 1.74 21.29
C ALA A 91 -22.28 1.86 22.56
N THR A 92 -21.22 1.04 22.64
CA THR A 92 -20.20 1.12 23.70
C THR A 92 -18.90 1.67 23.15
N GLN A 93 -18.19 2.46 23.97
CA GLN A 93 -16.84 2.91 23.60
C GLN A 93 -15.87 1.73 23.60
N VAL A 94 -15.21 1.49 22.46
CA VAL A 94 -14.13 0.52 22.36
C VAL A 94 -12.91 1.07 23.13
N GLN A 95 -12.42 0.31 24.11
CA GLN A 95 -11.18 0.63 24.81
C GLN A 95 -10.00 -0.07 24.12
N GLY A 96 -9.00 0.70 23.69
CA GLY A 96 -7.80 0.19 23.02
C GLY A 96 -7.66 0.65 21.56
N GLU A 97 -6.78 -0.02 20.82
CA GLU A 97 -6.45 0.33 19.44
C GLU A 97 -7.53 -0.16 18.46
N PHE A 98 -8.04 0.74 17.61
CA PHE A 98 -9.10 0.41 16.65
C PHE A 98 -8.53 -0.11 15.33
N LEU A 99 -8.84 -1.38 15.01
CA LEU A 99 -8.34 -2.09 13.82
C LEU A 99 -6.80 -2.10 13.73
N PRO A 100 -6.11 -2.84 14.62
CA PRO A 100 -4.66 -2.97 14.56
C PRO A 100 -4.23 -3.62 13.23
N ILE A 101 -3.09 -3.20 12.68
CA ILE A 101 -2.57 -3.82 11.46
C ILE A 101 -1.83 -5.09 11.86
N GLU A 102 -2.42 -6.24 11.54
CA GLU A 102 -1.78 -7.53 11.73
C GLU A 102 -0.83 -7.83 10.57
N ASN A 103 0.43 -8.13 10.92
CA ASN A 103 1.39 -8.64 9.94
C ASN A 103 1.13 -10.13 9.74
N VAL A 104 0.16 -10.45 8.87
CA VAL A 104 -0.13 -11.83 8.50
C VAL A 104 1.07 -12.40 7.74
N LYS A 105 1.84 -13.27 8.40
CA LYS A 105 2.85 -14.08 7.73
C LYS A 105 2.11 -15.20 7.01
N VAL A 106 2.13 -15.18 5.67
CA VAL A 106 1.57 -16.28 4.88
C VAL A 106 2.32 -17.56 5.27
N PRO A 107 1.63 -18.59 5.78
CA PRO A 107 2.28 -19.86 6.09
C PRO A 107 2.81 -20.46 4.79
N MET A 108 4.06 -20.91 4.82
CA MET A 108 4.67 -21.63 3.71
C MET A 108 4.49 -23.13 3.94
N ASP A 109 3.90 -23.81 2.97
CA ASP A 109 3.83 -25.26 2.96
C ASP A 109 5.20 -25.85 2.62
N ILE A 110 5.55 -26.96 3.28
CA ILE A 110 6.80 -27.67 3.00
C ILE A 110 6.62 -28.48 1.72
N VAL A 111 7.11 -27.92 0.60
CA VAL A 111 7.10 -28.59 -0.70
C VAL A 111 8.42 -29.32 -0.94
N SER A 112 8.37 -30.49 -1.57
CA SER A 112 9.57 -31.22 -1.99
C SER A 112 10.36 -30.43 -3.03
N VAL A 113 11.69 -30.40 -2.90
CA VAL A 113 12.57 -29.66 -3.82
C VAL A 113 12.54 -30.28 -5.22
N THR A 114 12.06 -29.53 -6.20
CA THR A 114 12.05 -29.95 -7.61
C THR A 114 13.44 -29.91 -8.23
N ALA A 115 13.66 -30.62 -9.34
CA ALA A 115 14.94 -30.63 -10.06
C ALA A 115 15.35 -29.22 -10.52
N ASP A 116 14.38 -28.41 -10.96
CA ASP A 116 14.60 -27.03 -11.40
C ASP A 116 15.13 -26.14 -10.26
N MET A 117 14.61 -26.32 -9.03
CA MET A 117 15.10 -25.58 -7.87
C MET A 117 16.55 -25.91 -7.52
N LYS A 118 16.99 -27.15 -7.78
CA LYS A 118 18.40 -27.57 -7.56
C LYS A 118 19.34 -27.07 -8.65
N ALA A 119 18.85 -26.96 -9.89
CA ALA A 119 19.64 -26.46 -11.02
C ALA A 119 19.94 -24.95 -10.90
N VAL A 120 19.12 -24.19 -10.16
CA VAL A 120 19.32 -22.75 -9.98
C VAL A 120 20.50 -22.47 -9.03
N ASN A 121 21.62 -22.04 -9.60
CA ASN A 121 22.74 -21.51 -8.81
C ASN A 121 22.46 -20.06 -8.37
N ALA A 122 21.91 -19.92 -7.16
CA ALA A 122 21.52 -18.63 -6.59
C ALA A 122 22.69 -17.63 -6.50
N TYR A 123 23.90 -18.09 -6.11
CA TYR A 123 25.07 -17.23 -5.97
C TYR A 123 25.51 -16.64 -7.33
N ALA A 124 25.60 -17.49 -8.35
CA ALA A 124 25.96 -17.08 -9.69
C ALA A 124 24.93 -16.09 -10.28
N LYS A 125 23.63 -16.35 -10.08
CA LYS A 125 22.55 -15.45 -10.54
C LYS A 125 22.65 -14.06 -9.91
N LEU A 126 22.84 -13.97 -8.59
CA LEU A 126 23.00 -12.68 -7.90
C LEU A 126 24.22 -11.88 -8.42
N ARG A 127 25.33 -12.56 -8.71
CA ARG A 127 26.52 -11.94 -9.31
C ARG A 127 26.24 -11.43 -10.73
N LEU A 128 25.55 -12.21 -11.55
CA LEU A 128 25.16 -11.82 -12.90
C LEU A 128 24.26 -10.58 -12.90
N GLU A 129 23.24 -10.54 -12.03
CA GLU A 129 22.34 -9.38 -11.92
C GLU A 129 23.07 -8.10 -11.45
N ARG A 130 24.04 -8.23 -10.53
CA ARG A 130 24.90 -7.10 -10.13
C ARG A 130 25.72 -6.58 -11.31
N THR A 131 26.30 -7.49 -12.10
CA THR A 131 27.07 -7.15 -13.31
C THR A 131 26.19 -6.50 -14.38
N ASN A 132 24.99 -7.03 -14.61
CA ASN A 132 24.02 -6.46 -15.55
C ASN A 132 23.61 -5.03 -15.14
N LYS A 133 23.28 -4.81 -13.87
CA LYS A 133 22.97 -3.48 -13.33
C LYS A 133 24.15 -2.51 -13.48
N ARG A 134 25.39 -2.97 -13.22
CA ARG A 134 26.61 -2.16 -13.35
C ARG A 134 26.87 -1.74 -14.80
N HIS A 135 26.68 -2.64 -15.77
CA HIS A 135 27.02 -2.39 -17.17
C HIS A 135 25.84 -1.94 -18.04
N GLN A 136 24.64 -1.77 -17.50
CA GLN A 136 23.46 -1.35 -18.24
C GLN A 136 23.70 -0.05 -19.04
N GLY A 137 24.26 0.99 -18.41
CA GLY A 137 24.51 2.26 -19.09
C GLY A 137 25.52 2.17 -20.23
N ILE A 138 26.61 1.40 -20.04
CA ILE A 138 27.64 1.20 -21.07
C ILE A 138 27.06 0.40 -22.25
N ARG A 139 26.26 -0.63 -21.97
CA ARG A 139 25.60 -1.44 -23.00
C ARG A 139 24.60 -0.61 -23.81
N LEU A 140 23.79 0.22 -23.16
CA LEU A 140 22.86 1.13 -23.85
C LEU A 140 23.59 2.15 -24.72
N LYS A 141 24.70 2.70 -24.24
CA LYS A 141 25.54 3.63 -25.02
C LYS A 141 26.12 2.94 -26.27
N ARG A 142 26.70 1.75 -26.12
CA ARG A 142 27.28 0.99 -27.24
C ARG A 142 26.21 0.56 -28.25
N ALA A 143 25.03 0.13 -27.79
CA ALA A 143 23.91 -0.19 -28.69
C ALA A 143 23.46 1.04 -29.48
N ALA A 144 23.33 2.19 -28.83
CA ALA A 144 22.95 3.44 -29.51
C ALA A 144 24.04 3.97 -30.46
N GLU A 145 25.31 3.66 -30.25
CA GLU A 145 26.41 3.99 -31.17
C GLU A 145 26.40 3.05 -32.39
N ALA A 146 26.22 1.74 -32.18
CA ALA A 146 26.08 0.76 -33.27
C ALA A 146 24.86 1.05 -34.17
N GLU A 147 23.69 1.38 -33.59
CA GLU A 147 22.50 1.77 -34.38
C GLU A 147 22.69 3.07 -35.17
N LYS A 148 23.59 3.95 -34.74
CA LYS A 148 23.93 5.18 -35.50
C LYS A 148 24.92 4.91 -36.63
N GLU A 149 25.80 3.92 -36.45
CA GLU A 149 26.72 3.48 -37.50
C GLU A 149 25.99 2.65 -38.57
N GLU A 150 25.01 1.82 -38.21
CA GLU A 150 24.18 1.08 -39.18
C GLU A 150 23.22 1.98 -39.98
N LYS A 151 22.85 3.14 -39.44
CA LYS A 151 22.00 4.14 -40.12
C LYS A 151 22.78 5.15 -40.96
N LYS A 152 24.10 5.05 -40.99
CA LYS A 152 24.98 5.95 -41.73
C LYS A 152 25.53 5.25 -42.97
#